data_AF-A0A917RG60-F1
#
_entry.id   AF-A0A917RG60-F1
#
_cell.length_a   1.000
_cell.length_b   1.000
_cell.length_c   1.000
_cell.angle_alpha   90.00
_cell.angle_beta   90.00
_cell.angle_gamma   90.00
#
_symmetry.space_group_name_H-M   'P 1'
#
loop_
_entity.id
_entity.type
_entity.pdbx_description
1 polymer ?
#
loop_
_entity_poly.entity_id
_entity_poly.type
_entity_poly.pdbx_seq_one_letter_code
_entity_poly.pdbx_strand_id
1 'polypeptide(L)'
;MARLMSVSLTEPQVRARSKTVTRRMGWHVLEPGDRLTLCRKVMGRRRGEPLVRIVDVRVLAVRRERLDEITPDEVRAEGFPEMTPAEWWTGDQAAVAAAESECS
;
A
#
# COMPACT_ATOMS: atom_id res chain seq x y z
N MET A 1 -19.03 3.63 -9.03
CA MET A 1 -18.23 2.39 -8.86
C MET A 1 -16.98 2.73 -8.07
N ALA A 2 -16.55 1.87 -7.13
CA ALA A 2 -15.30 2.07 -6.41
C ALA A 2 -14.10 1.92 -7.36
N ARG A 3 -13.10 2.82 -7.24
CA ARG A 3 -11.88 2.74 -8.06
C ARG A 3 -11.01 1.58 -7.56
N LEU A 4 -10.31 0.90 -8.45
CA LEU A 4 -9.45 -0.25 -8.09
C LEU A 4 -8.01 0.20 -7.84
N MET A 5 -7.38 -0.30 -6.78
CA MET A 5 -5.97 0.01 -6.47
C MET A 5 -5.16 -1.28 -6.26
N SER A 6 -4.06 -1.44 -7.01
CA SER A 6 -3.10 -2.53 -6.75
C SER A 6 -2.32 -2.29 -5.47
N VAL A 7 -2.17 -3.34 -4.64
CA VAL A 7 -1.36 -3.37 -3.41
C VAL A 7 -0.39 -4.57 -3.39
N SER A 8 0.18 -4.94 -4.54
CA SER A 8 0.99 -6.18 -4.66
C SER A 8 2.17 -6.25 -3.69
N LEU A 9 2.81 -5.10 -3.42
CA LEU A 9 3.97 -4.99 -2.51
C LEU A 9 3.58 -4.88 -1.03
N THR A 10 2.30 -4.57 -0.75
CA THR A 10 1.79 -4.31 0.60
C THR A 10 0.60 -5.20 0.95
N GLU A 11 0.42 -6.30 0.21
CA GLU A 11 -0.71 -7.21 0.39
C GLU A 11 -0.77 -7.81 1.81
N PRO A 12 0.35 -8.29 2.39
CA PRO A 12 0.35 -8.78 3.78
C PRO A 12 -0.14 -7.72 4.77
N GLN A 13 0.32 -6.47 4.63
CA GLN A 13 -0.01 -5.36 5.52
C GLN A 13 -1.49 -4.95 5.39
N VAL A 14 -2.05 -5.00 4.18
CA VAL A 14 -3.49 -4.79 3.95
C VAL A 14 -4.32 -5.90 4.58
N ARG A 15 -3.92 -7.17 4.41
CA ARG A 15 -4.63 -8.32 5.00
C ARG A 15 -4.59 -8.30 6.52
N ALA A 16 -3.43 -7.96 7.10
CA ALA A 16 -3.23 -7.81 8.54
C ALA A 16 -3.87 -6.53 9.10
N ARG A 17 -4.36 -5.62 8.24
CA ARG A 17 -4.91 -4.30 8.61
C ARG A 17 -3.91 -3.42 9.39
N SER A 18 -2.62 -3.63 9.19
CA SER A 18 -1.56 -2.77 9.76
C SER A 18 -1.32 -1.51 8.91
N LYS A 19 -1.62 -1.57 7.61
CA LYS A 19 -1.53 -0.44 6.68
C LYS A 19 -2.79 0.43 6.73
N THR A 20 -2.62 1.71 7.05
CA THR A 20 -3.68 2.73 7.12
C THR A 20 -3.42 3.94 6.23
N VAL A 21 -2.19 4.14 5.76
CA VAL A 21 -1.78 5.21 4.84
C VAL A 21 -1.28 4.63 3.52
N THR A 22 -1.43 5.38 2.43
CA THR A 22 -0.81 5.06 1.13
C THR A 22 -0.27 6.33 0.48
N ARG A 23 1.02 6.33 0.11
CA ARG A 23 1.72 7.39 -0.63
C ARG A 23 1.95 6.92 -2.08
N ARG A 24 1.37 7.63 -3.06
CA ARG A 24 1.41 7.20 -4.47
C ARG A 24 1.24 8.34 -5.47
N MET A 25 1.98 8.26 -6.58
CA MET A 25 1.85 9.18 -7.72
C MET A 25 0.66 8.84 -8.62
N GLY A 26 0.10 9.85 -9.30
CA GLY A 26 -0.93 9.68 -10.33
C GLY A 26 -2.38 9.56 -9.82
N TRP A 27 -2.63 9.81 -8.52
CA TRP A 27 -3.97 9.77 -7.91
C TRP A 27 -4.52 11.17 -7.59
N HIS A 28 -4.28 12.14 -8.48
CA HIS A 28 -4.59 13.55 -8.23
C HIS A 28 -6.09 13.89 -8.12
N VAL A 29 -6.96 12.97 -8.54
CA VAL A 29 -8.43 13.08 -8.56
C VAL A 29 -9.12 12.35 -7.39
N LEU A 30 -8.33 11.87 -6.42
CA LEU A 30 -8.84 11.19 -5.24
C LEU A 30 -9.33 12.21 -4.22
N GLU A 31 -10.51 12.01 -3.68
CA GLU A 31 -11.12 12.90 -2.69
C GLU A 31 -11.44 12.15 -1.39
N PRO A 32 -11.39 12.81 -0.22
CA PRO A 32 -11.94 12.25 1.01
C PRO A 32 -13.39 11.80 0.81
N GLY A 33 -13.69 10.58 1.26
CA GLY A 33 -14.99 9.95 1.08
C GLY A 33 -15.06 8.96 -0.09
N ASP A 34 -14.11 9.01 -1.03
CA ASP A 34 -14.03 8.04 -2.12
C ASP A 34 -13.92 6.61 -1.59
N ARG A 35 -14.51 5.67 -2.33
CA ARG A 35 -14.38 4.24 -2.08
C ARG A 35 -13.38 3.61 -3.03
N LEU A 36 -12.46 2.83 -2.46
CA LEU A 36 -11.45 2.08 -3.19
C LEU A 36 -11.59 0.59 -2.90
N THR A 37 -11.46 -0.25 -3.92
CA THR A 37 -11.25 -1.68 -3.73
C THR A 37 -9.77 -1.98 -3.88
N LEU A 38 -9.14 -2.41 -2.79
CA LEU A 38 -7.76 -2.85 -2.80
C LEU A 38 -7.68 -4.26 -3.41
N CYS A 39 -6.85 -4.42 -4.42
CA CYS A 39 -6.67 -5.66 -5.16
C CYS A 39 -5.20 -6.06 -5.13
N ARG A 40 -4.91 -7.36 -5.17
CA ARG A 40 -3.52 -7.85 -5.29
C ARG A 40 -2.83 -7.20 -6.48
N LYS A 41 -3.43 -7.29 -7.67
CA LYS A 41 -2.89 -6.73 -8.92
C LYS A 41 -4.02 -6.36 -9.86
N VAL A 42 -4.07 -5.11 -10.33
CA VAL A 42 -5.08 -4.63 -11.28
C VAL A 42 -4.56 -4.72 -12.73
N MET A 43 -3.41 -4.09 -12.98
CA MET A 43 -2.77 -4.00 -14.30
C MET A 43 -1.66 -5.05 -14.47
N GLY A 44 -1.41 -5.47 -15.72
CA GLY A 44 -0.35 -6.43 -16.05
C GLY A 44 -0.65 -7.87 -15.58
N ARG A 45 -1.93 -8.22 -15.45
CA ARG A 45 -2.38 -9.59 -15.16
C ARG A 45 -2.26 -10.47 -16.41
N ARG A 46 -1.96 -11.76 -16.23
CA ARG A 46 -1.95 -12.75 -17.31
C ARG A 46 -3.38 -13.00 -17.80
N ARG A 47 -3.51 -13.45 -19.05
CA ARG A 47 -4.82 -13.87 -19.58
C ARG A 47 -5.40 -14.99 -18.71
N GLY A 48 -6.61 -14.79 -18.21
CA GLY A 48 -7.27 -15.73 -17.30
C GLY A 48 -6.91 -15.58 -15.82
N GLU A 49 -5.96 -14.71 -15.46
CA GLU A 49 -5.64 -14.44 -14.06
C GLU A 49 -6.80 -13.68 -13.39
N PRO A 50 -7.41 -14.25 -12.32
CA PRO A 50 -8.55 -13.62 -11.67
C PRO A 50 -8.14 -12.32 -10.99
N LEU A 51 -9.07 -11.36 -10.94
CA LEU A 51 -8.89 -10.15 -10.13
C LEU A 51 -9.10 -10.50 -8.66
N VAL A 52 -8.00 -10.67 -7.92
CA VAL A 52 -8.05 -10.90 -6.47
C VAL A 52 -8.33 -9.58 -5.75
N ARG A 53 -9.58 -9.42 -5.28
CA ARG A 53 -10.00 -8.33 -4.42
C ARG A 53 -9.74 -8.70 -2.96
N ILE A 54 -9.17 -7.77 -2.20
CA ILE A 54 -8.78 -7.99 -0.81
C ILE A 54 -9.81 -7.34 0.12
N VAL A 55 -10.02 -6.02 -0.02
CA VAL A 55 -10.90 -5.26 0.88
C VAL A 55 -11.38 -3.97 0.22
N ASP A 56 -12.59 -3.53 0.57
CA ASP A 56 -13.09 -2.20 0.24
C ASP A 56 -12.77 -1.23 1.38
N VAL A 57 -12.24 -0.05 1.03
CA VAL A 57 -11.86 1.00 1.97
C VAL A 57 -12.49 2.33 1.60
N ARG A 58 -12.64 3.20 2.59
CA ARG A 58 -13.01 4.60 2.41
C ARG A 58 -11.79 5.48 2.64
N VAL A 59 -11.54 6.40 1.73
CA VAL A 59 -10.49 7.40 1.88
C VAL A 59 -10.92 8.42 2.93
N LEU A 60 -10.13 8.60 3.98
CA LEU A 60 -10.45 9.54 5.05
C LEU A 60 -9.86 10.93 4.81
N ALA A 61 -8.66 11.00 4.25
CA ALA A 61 -7.96 12.23 3.95
C ALA A 61 -7.06 12.06 2.71
N VAL A 62 -6.84 13.15 1.99
CA VAL A 62 -5.92 13.23 0.85
C VAL A 62 -5.12 14.51 0.98
N ARG A 63 -3.80 14.41 0.81
CA ARG A 63 -2.87 15.55 0.77
C ARG A 63 -1.89 15.36 -0.37
N ARG A 64 -1.35 16.48 -0.88
CA ARG A 64 -0.34 16.49 -1.93
C ARG A 64 0.98 16.91 -1.32
N GLU A 65 1.98 16.04 -1.45
CA GLU A 65 3.28 16.21 -0.83
C GLU A 65 4.35 15.62 -1.72
N ARG A 66 5.60 15.96 -1.42
CA ARG A 66 6.72 15.30 -2.06
C ARG A 66 6.80 13.85 -1.61
N LEU A 67 7.21 12.97 -2.52
CA LEU A 67 7.21 11.53 -2.24
C LEU A 67 8.35 11.14 -1.27
N ASP A 68 9.47 11.88 -1.32
CA ASP A 68 10.67 11.70 -0.50
C ASP A 68 10.55 12.29 0.92
N GLU A 69 9.54 13.11 1.16
CA GLU A 69 9.24 13.70 2.47
C GLU A 69 8.39 12.78 3.36
N ILE A 70 8.58 11.47 3.23
CA ILE A 70 7.88 10.49 4.06
C ILE A 70 8.46 10.45 5.48
N THR A 71 7.60 10.46 6.48
CA THR A 71 8.02 10.44 7.90
C THR A 71 8.08 9.01 8.45
N PRO A 72 8.82 8.75 9.55
CA PRO A 72 8.83 7.43 10.19
C PRO A 72 7.43 6.93 10.59
N ASP A 73 6.55 7.82 11.05
CA ASP A 73 5.18 7.47 11.41
C ASP A 73 4.35 7.07 10.19
N GLU A 74 4.61 7.67 9.03
CA GLU A 74 3.96 7.29 7.78
C GLU A 74 4.48 5.97 7.24
N VAL A 75 5.77 5.66 7.40
CA VAL A 75 6.33 4.34 7.05
C VAL A 75 5.71 3.25 7.93
N ARG A 76 5.55 3.53 9.24
CA ARG A 76 4.80 2.65 10.14
C ARG A 76 3.34 2.48 9.70
N ALA A 77 2.67 3.57 9.34
CA ALA A 77 1.28 3.56 8.86
C ALA A 77 1.11 2.94 7.46
N GLU A 78 2.18 2.85 6.66
CA GLU A 78 2.25 2.05 5.43
C GLU A 78 2.32 0.54 5.74
N GLY A 79 2.61 0.18 7.00
CA GLY A 79 2.68 -1.19 7.53
C GLY A 79 4.10 -1.70 7.73
N PHE A 80 5.09 -0.81 7.83
CA PHE A 80 6.53 -1.15 7.95
C PHE A 80 7.15 -0.52 9.20
N PRO A 81 6.75 -0.95 10.41
CA PRO A 81 7.22 -0.35 11.67
C PRO A 81 8.74 -0.41 11.87
N GLU A 82 9.39 -1.41 11.27
CA GLU A 82 10.83 -1.68 11.41
C GLU A 82 11.69 -0.96 10.35
N MET A 83 11.08 -0.29 9.37
CA MET A 83 11.82 0.39 8.29
C MET A 83 11.97 1.89 8.58
N THR A 84 13.14 2.42 8.26
CA THR A 84 13.38 3.86 8.18
C THR A 84 12.83 4.43 6.87
N PRO A 85 12.57 5.75 6.79
CA PRO A 85 12.22 6.43 5.53
C PRO A 85 13.22 6.19 4.39
N ALA A 86 14.52 6.08 4.68
CA ALA A 86 15.56 5.86 3.68
C ALA A 86 15.50 4.45 3.07
N GLU A 87 15.30 3.42 3.91
CA GLU A 87 15.13 2.03 3.47
C GLU A 87 13.85 1.87 2.66
N TRP A 88 12.77 2.49 3.12
CA TRP A 88 11.50 2.55 2.40
C TRP A 88 11.65 3.17 1.02
N TRP A 89 12.32 4.32 0.93
CA TRP A 89 12.51 5.07 -0.31
C TRP A 89 13.37 4.32 -1.34
N THR A 90 14.42 3.64 -0.87
CA THR A 90 15.32 2.85 -1.73
C THR A 90 14.65 1.56 -2.23
N GLY A 91 13.50 1.21 -1.66
CA GLY A 91 12.78 -0.02 -2.01
C GLY A 91 13.56 -1.26 -1.57
N ASP A 92 14.29 -1.17 -0.46
CA ASP A 92 14.97 -2.34 0.12
C ASP A 92 13.92 -3.30 0.72
N GLN A 93 13.30 -4.08 -0.17
CA GLN A 93 12.29 -5.06 0.17
C GLN A 93 12.90 -6.28 0.90
N ALA A 94 14.21 -6.34 1.14
CA ALA A 94 14.82 -7.41 1.93
C ALA A 94 14.32 -7.38 3.39
N ALA A 95 14.04 -6.19 3.94
CA ALA A 95 13.38 -6.05 5.25
C ALA A 95 11.93 -6.56 5.25
N VAL A 96 11.23 -6.48 4.10
CA VAL A 96 9.86 -6.97 3.93
C VAL A 96 9.81 -8.50 3.89
N ALA A 97 10.87 -9.15 3.41
CA ALA A 97 11.02 -10.60 3.45
C ALA A 97 11.52 -11.11 4.81
N ALA A 98 12.31 -10.33 5.56
CA ALA A 98 12.86 -10.74 6.85
C ALA A 98 11.79 -10.94 7.94
N ALA A 99 10.69 -10.16 7.90
CA ALA A 99 9.55 -10.34 8.81
C ALA A 99 8.79 -11.67 8.60
N GLU A 100 9.03 -12.39 7.48
CA GLU A 100 8.46 -13.73 7.24
C GLU A 100 9.33 -14.86 7.82
N SER A 101 10.51 -14.56 8.41
CA SER A 101 11.45 -15.58 8.90
C SER A 101 11.34 -15.95 10.39
N GLU A 102 10.46 -15.30 11.16
CA GLU A 102 10.31 -15.58 12.61
C GLU A 102 9.03 -16.35 12.99
N CYS A 103 8.29 -16.87 12.01
CA CYS A 103 7.19 -17.79 12.26
C CYS A 103 7.39 -19.08 11.45
N SER A 104 8.33 -19.90 11.89
CA SER A 104 8.47 -21.31 11.53
C SER A 104 8.84 -22.11 12.78
#